data_AF-A0A1S4EID9-F1
#
_entry.id   AF-A0A1S4EID9-F1
#
_cell.length_a   1.000
_cell.length_b   1.000
_cell.length_c   1.000
_cell.angle_alpha   90.00
_cell.angle_beta   90.00
_cell.angle_gamma   90.00
#
_symmetry.space_group_name_H-M   'P 1'
#
loop_
_entity.id
_entity.type
_entity.pdbx_description
1 polymer ?
#
loop_
_entity_poly.entity_id
_entity_poly.type
_entity_poly.pdbx_seq_one_letter_code
_entity_poly.pdbx_strand_id
1 'polypeptide(L)'
;MTDKGSTGVLHLTEEEKRTLQAEGYPIPTRLPLTKTEEKSLKKIRRKIKNKISAQESRRKKKEYMDALERKVEILKSENCDYKKRISNLEDTNYSLVSQLNKLQAIIARHTAQLSNNQNNLRVGVAK
;
A
#
# COMPACT_ATOMS: atom_id res chain seq x y z
N MET A 1 36.64 -40.36 4.95
CA MET A 1 35.87 -41.53 4.46
C MET A 1 34.84 -41.84 5.52
N THR A 2 33.57 -41.51 5.29
CA THR A 2 32.46 -41.89 6.17
C THR A 2 31.48 -42.71 5.35
N ASP A 3 31.61 -44.01 5.57
CA ASP A 3 30.66 -45.04 5.21
C ASP A 3 29.27 -44.70 5.78
N LYS A 4 28.30 -44.59 4.88
CA LYS A 4 26.86 -44.59 5.19
C LYS A 4 26.20 -45.42 4.08
N GLY A 5 26.53 -46.71 4.04
CA GLY A 5 25.63 -47.72 3.49
C GLY A 5 24.25 -47.56 4.11
N SER A 6 23.37 -46.84 3.43
CA SER A 6 21.96 -46.78 3.76
C SER A 6 21.30 -47.87 2.94
N THR A 7 21.16 -49.06 3.51
CA THR A 7 20.21 -50.07 3.06
C THR A 7 18.82 -49.65 3.51
N GLY A 8 18.12 -48.85 2.70
CA GLY A 8 16.76 -48.42 3.00
C GLY A 8 16.06 -47.80 1.80
N VAL A 9 14.89 -48.32 1.43
CA VAL A 9 14.03 -47.88 0.31
C VAL A 9 14.14 -46.36 0.05
N LEU A 10 14.45 -45.99 -1.20
CA LEU A 10 14.54 -44.59 -1.60
C LEU A 10 13.12 -43.97 -1.58
N HIS A 11 12.81 -43.24 -0.51
CA HIS A 11 11.56 -42.48 -0.40
C HIS A 11 11.60 -41.24 -1.30
N LEU A 12 11.23 -41.43 -2.57
CA LEU A 12 10.97 -40.35 -3.51
C LEU A 12 9.52 -39.87 -3.34
N THR A 13 9.32 -38.55 -3.24
CA THR A 13 7.97 -37.97 -3.31
C THR A 13 7.36 -38.20 -4.69
N GLU A 14 6.03 -38.19 -4.81
CA GLU A 14 5.37 -38.37 -6.10
C GLU A 14 5.86 -37.36 -7.15
N GLU A 15 6.18 -36.14 -6.74
CA GLU A 15 6.71 -35.10 -7.64
C GLU A 15 8.14 -35.42 -8.13
N GLU A 16 8.99 -36.01 -7.27
CA GLU A 16 10.31 -36.51 -7.67
C GLU A 16 10.19 -37.68 -8.66
N LYS A 17 9.28 -38.63 -8.43
CA LYS A 17 9.02 -39.76 -9.33
C LYS A 17 8.48 -39.32 -10.70
N ARG A 18 7.52 -38.39 -10.71
CA ARG A 18 6.98 -37.81 -11.96
C ARG A 18 8.04 -37.05 -12.75
N THR A 19 8.90 -36.27 -12.07
CA THR A 19 9.97 -35.51 -12.75
C THR A 19 11.08 -36.44 -13.28
N LEU A 20 11.41 -37.54 -12.59
CA LEU A 20 12.32 -38.58 -13.07
C LEU A 20 11.81 -39.24 -14.35
N GLN A 21 10.56 -39.69 -14.35
CA GLN A 21 9.94 -40.30 -15.53
C GLN A 21 9.85 -39.33 -16.71
N ALA A 22 9.49 -38.07 -16.46
CA ALA A 22 9.39 -37.04 -17.49
C ALA A 22 10.74 -36.73 -18.16
N GLU A 23 11.86 -36.90 -17.44
CA GLU A 23 13.21 -36.75 -18.01
C GLU A 23 13.80 -38.05 -18.57
N GLY A 24 13.01 -39.14 -18.60
CA GLY A 24 13.43 -40.43 -19.13
C GLY A 24 14.38 -41.20 -18.22
N TYR A 25 14.49 -40.82 -16.94
CA TYR A 25 15.29 -41.55 -15.98
C TYR A 25 14.45 -42.66 -15.32
N PRO A 26 14.95 -43.90 -15.24
CA PRO A 26 14.26 -44.96 -14.50
C PRO A 26 14.15 -44.56 -13.02
N ILE A 27 13.01 -44.84 -12.40
CA ILE A 27 12.82 -44.58 -10.97
C ILE A 27 13.69 -45.57 -10.19
N PRO A 28 14.73 -45.10 -9.48
CA PRO A 28 15.58 -46.02 -8.73
C PRO A 28 14.78 -46.53 -7.52
N THR A 29 14.52 -47.83 -7.46
CA THR A 29 13.74 -48.48 -6.40
C THR A 29 14.59 -49.26 -5.40
N ARG A 30 15.88 -49.48 -5.66
CA ARG A 30 16.77 -50.27 -4.79
C ARG A 30 18.17 -49.64 -4.69
N LEU A 31 18.76 -49.74 -3.50
CA LEU A 31 20.14 -49.34 -3.23
C LEU A 31 21.07 -50.55 -3.42
N PRO A 32 22.36 -50.34 -3.75
CA PRO A 32 23.03 -49.05 -3.91
C PRO A 32 22.71 -48.40 -5.26
N LEU A 33 22.49 -47.07 -5.25
CA LEU A 33 22.38 -46.27 -6.46
C LEU A 33 23.72 -46.27 -7.20
N THR A 34 23.68 -46.42 -8.51
CA THR A 34 24.86 -46.16 -9.34
C THR A 34 25.23 -44.67 -9.27
N LYS A 35 26.52 -44.34 -9.43
CA LYS A 35 27.01 -42.93 -9.46
C LYS A 35 26.25 -42.06 -10.48
N THR A 36 25.71 -42.68 -11.53
CA THR A 36 24.85 -42.05 -12.53
C THR A 36 23.47 -41.71 -12.00
N GLU A 37 22.81 -42.62 -11.29
CA GLU A 37 21.48 -42.39 -10.70
C GLU A 37 21.51 -41.34 -9.59
N GLU A 38 22.56 -41.32 -8.76
CA GLU A 38 22.77 -40.28 -7.75
C GLU A 38 22.89 -38.88 -8.39
N LYS A 39 23.65 -38.77 -9.49
CA LYS A 39 23.78 -37.52 -10.24
C LYS A 39 22.46 -37.07 -10.84
N SER A 40 21.66 -37.99 -11.40
CA SER A 40 20.33 -37.68 -11.96
C SER A 40 19.36 -37.22 -10.87
N LEU A 41 19.31 -37.92 -9.73
CA LEU A 41 18.46 -37.53 -8.61
C LEU A 41 18.82 -36.15 -8.06
N LYS A 42 20.12 -35.84 -7.94
CA LYS A 42 20.59 -34.50 -7.52
C LYS A 42 20.14 -33.40 -8.49
N LYS A 43 20.19 -33.65 -9.80
CA LYS A 43 19.71 -32.70 -10.83
C LYS A 43 18.21 -32.43 -10.67
N ILE A 44 17.42 -33.48 -10.44
CA ILE A 44 15.95 -33.36 -10.32
C ILE A 44 15.55 -32.65 -9.04
N ARG A 45 16.16 -32.99 -7.90
CA ARG A 45 15.97 -32.25 -6.64
C ARG A 45 16.29 -30.77 -6.79
N ARG A 46 17.35 -30.44 -7.54
CA ARG A 46 17.70 -29.04 -7.86
C ARG A 46 16.65 -28.38 -8.74
N LYS A 47 16.13 -29.06 -9.77
CA LYS A 47 15.08 -28.55 -10.66
C LYS A 47 13.78 -28.25 -9.90
N ILE A 48 13.35 -29.16 -9.02
CA ILE A 48 12.16 -28.97 -8.17
C ILE A 48 12.35 -27.76 -7.25
N LYS A 49 13.51 -27.67 -6.57
CA LYS A 49 13.82 -26.51 -5.71
C LYS A 49 13.80 -25.18 -6.48
N ASN A 50 14.37 -25.16 -7.68
CA ASN A 50 14.36 -23.97 -8.54
C ASN A 50 12.95 -23.60 -9.00
N LYS A 51 12.11 -24.59 -9.32
CA LYS A 51 10.71 -24.38 -9.70
C LYS A 51 9.93 -23.70 -8.57
N ILE A 52 10.04 -24.22 -7.35
CA ILE A 52 9.39 -23.64 -6.15
C ILE A 52 9.91 -22.23 -5.88
N SER A 53 11.24 -22.03 -5.88
CA SER A 53 11.86 -20.73 -5.63
C SER A 53 11.44 -19.67 -6.68
N ALA A 54 11.39 -20.04 -7.96
CA ALA A 54 10.94 -19.16 -9.02
C ALA A 54 9.45 -18.81 -8.90
N GLN A 55 8.61 -19.76 -8.46
CA GLN A 55 7.19 -19.49 -8.20
C GLN A 55 7.02 -18.53 -7.02
N GLU A 56 7.71 -18.77 -5.91
CA GLU A 56 7.64 -17.91 -4.72
C GLU A 56 8.14 -16.49 -5.03
N SER A 57 9.22 -16.36 -5.80
CA SER A 57 9.72 -15.06 -6.27
C SER A 57 8.68 -14.31 -7.10
N ARG A 58 8.00 -15.00 -8.02
CA ARG A 58 6.90 -14.40 -8.80
C ARG A 58 5.72 -14.01 -7.92
N ARG A 59 5.33 -14.85 -6.96
CA ARG A 59 4.26 -14.55 -6.01
C ARG A 59 4.57 -13.29 -5.21
N LYS A 60 5.76 -13.21 -4.62
CA LYS A 60 6.19 -12.06 -3.80
C LYS A 60 6.26 -10.77 -4.60
N LYS A 61 6.71 -10.84 -5.86
CA LYS A 61 6.68 -9.69 -6.77
C LYS A 61 5.25 -9.23 -7.05
N LYS A 62 4.33 -10.16 -7.31
CA LYS A 62 2.91 -9.83 -7.52
C LYS A 62 2.30 -9.18 -6.29
N GLU A 63 2.46 -9.79 -5.11
CA GLU A 63 1.95 -9.24 -3.84
C GLU A 63 2.47 -7.84 -3.55
N TYR A 64 3.75 -7.57 -3.84
CA TYR A 64 4.32 -6.24 -3.69
C TYR A 64 3.67 -5.22 -4.64
N MET A 65 3.45 -5.58 -5.91
CA MET A 65 2.77 -4.72 -6.88
C MET A 65 1.33 -4.47 -6.47
N ASP A 66 0.56 -5.51 -6.13
CA ASP A 66 -0.82 -5.41 -5.66
C ASP A 66 -0.91 -4.52 -4.41
N ALA A 67 0.06 -4.62 -3.49
CA ALA A 67 0.14 -3.77 -2.30
C ALA A 67 0.46 -2.31 -2.63
N LEU A 68 1.33 -2.06 -3.62
CA LEU A 68 1.66 -0.72 -4.08
C LEU A 68 0.46 -0.06 -4.78
N GLU A 69 -0.21 -0.79 -5.66
CA GLU A 69 -1.44 -0.35 -6.33
C GLU A 69 -2.53 0.01 -5.31
N ARG A 70 -2.74 -0.84 -4.30
CA ARG A 70 -3.69 -0.55 -3.21
C ARG A 70 -3.31 0.72 -2.44
N LYS A 71 -2.02 0.93 -2.14
CA LYS A 71 -1.55 2.15 -1.46
C LYS A 71 -1.81 3.40 -2.30
N VAL A 72 -1.56 3.33 -3.61
CA VAL A 72 -1.83 4.45 -4.52
C VAL A 72 -3.32 4.79 -4.52
N GLU A 73 -4.20 3.79 -4.57
CA GLU A 73 -5.64 4.02 -4.55
C GLU A 73 -6.11 4.67 -3.23
N ILE A 74 -5.60 4.19 -2.08
CA ILE A 74 -5.89 4.78 -0.77
C ILE A 74 -5.44 6.24 -0.74
N LEU A 75 -4.18 6.53 -1.09
CA LEU A 75 -3.64 7.89 -1.09
C LEU A 75 -4.40 8.81 -2.03
N LYS A 76 -4.86 8.29 -3.18
CA LYS A 76 -5.67 9.04 -4.13
C LYS A 76 -7.05 9.38 -3.56
N SER A 77 -7.70 8.44 -2.89
CA SER A 77 -8.98 8.67 -2.20
C SER A 77 -8.81 9.71 -1.09
N GLU A 78 -7.81 9.54 -0.22
CA GLU A 78 -7.52 10.49 0.86
C GLU A 78 -7.22 11.89 0.32
N ASN A 79 -6.44 12.00 -0.76
CA ASN A 79 -6.16 13.29 -1.39
C ASN A 79 -7.43 13.96 -1.93
N CYS A 80 -8.35 13.18 -2.50
CA CYS A 80 -9.64 13.68 -2.95
C CYS A 80 -10.46 14.24 -1.77
N ASP A 81 -10.50 13.53 -0.65
CA ASP A 81 -11.26 13.95 0.53
C ASP A 81 -10.64 15.16 1.21
N TYR A 82 -9.30 15.25 1.28
CA TYR A 82 -8.62 16.44 1.76
C TYR A 82 -8.91 17.66 0.87
N LYS A 83 -8.90 17.51 -0.46
CA LYS A 83 -9.26 18.59 -1.38
C LYS A 83 -10.68 19.07 -1.19
N LYS A 84 -11.64 18.16 -1.04
CA LYS A 84 -13.04 18.53 -0.72
C LYS A 84 -13.12 19.28 0.61
N ARG A 85 -12.41 18.81 1.62
CA ARG A 85 -12.38 19.45 2.94
C ARG A 85 -11.79 20.86 2.87
N ILE A 86 -10.72 21.05 2.11
CA ILE A 86 -10.11 22.36 1.88
C ILE A 86 -11.13 23.29 1.19
N SER A 87 -11.75 22.84 0.09
CA SER A 87 -12.77 23.63 -0.61
C SER A 87 -13.90 24.07 0.33
N ASN A 88 -14.44 23.16 1.14
CA ASN A 88 -15.50 23.49 2.09
C ASN A 88 -15.03 24.50 3.16
N LEU A 89 -13.79 24.37 3.62
CA LEU A 89 -13.20 25.31 4.59
C LEU A 89 -12.97 26.69 3.97
N GLU A 90 -12.55 26.75 2.70
CA GLU A 90 -12.41 28.00 1.95
C GLU A 90 -13.77 28.68 1.77
N ASP A 91 -14.81 27.94 1.39
CA ASP A 91 -16.17 28.46 1.22
C ASP A 91 -16.76 29.01 2.53
N THR A 92 -16.60 28.26 3.62
CA THR A 92 -17.05 28.68 4.95
C THR A 92 -16.28 29.90 5.45
N ASN A 93 -14.96 29.93 5.27
CA ASN A 93 -14.15 31.08 5.64
C ASN A 93 -14.54 32.33 4.83
N TYR A 94 -14.74 32.19 3.52
CA TYR A 94 -15.22 33.27 2.67
C TYR A 94 -16.57 33.84 3.16
N SER A 95 -17.52 32.95 3.50
CA SER A 95 -18.81 33.33 4.06
C SER A 95 -18.66 34.09 5.39
N LEU A 96 -17.82 33.61 6.31
CA LEU A 96 -17.57 34.24 7.60
C LEU A 96 -16.93 35.63 7.43
N VAL A 97 -15.94 35.76 6.56
CA VAL A 97 -15.30 37.06 6.23
C VAL A 97 -16.33 38.03 5.64
N SER A 98 -17.20 37.57 4.75
CA SER A 98 -18.29 38.39 4.20
C SER A 98 -19.24 38.88 5.29
N GLN A 99 -19.60 38.02 6.25
CA GLN A 99 -20.44 38.40 7.39
C GLN A 99 -19.75 39.41 8.32
N LEU A 100 -18.46 39.20 8.61
CA LEU A 100 -17.66 40.15 9.40
C LEU A 100 -17.57 41.52 8.73
N ASN A 101 -17.31 41.57 7.42
CA ASN A 101 -17.26 42.83 6.67
C ASN A 101 -18.62 43.57 6.72
N LYS A 102 -19.74 42.85 6.62
CA LYS A 102 -21.08 43.43 6.77
C LYS A 102 -21.29 44.02 8.16
N LEU A 103 -20.91 43.28 9.21
CA LEU A 103 -21.02 43.75 10.60
C LEU A 103 -20.12 44.96 10.87
N GLN A 104 -18.88 44.94 10.40
CA GLN A 104 -17.97 46.08 10.51
C GLN A 104 -18.54 47.33 9.82
N ALA A 105 -19.15 47.18 8.64
CA ALA A 105 -19.81 48.29 7.96
C ALA A 105 -21.03 48.83 8.74
N ILE A 106 -21.81 47.97 9.40
CA ILE A 106 -22.91 48.39 10.28
C ILE A 106 -22.38 49.17 11.48
N ILE A 107 -21.36 48.64 12.17
CA ILE A 107 -20.74 49.29 13.33
C ILE A 107 -20.17 50.65 12.94
N ALA A 108 -19.44 50.74 11.83
CA ALA A 108 -18.86 51.99 11.34
C ALA A 108 -19.94 53.06 11.04
N ARG A 109 -21.08 52.66 10.47
CA ARG A 109 -22.22 53.58 10.29
C ARG A 109 -22.80 54.04 11.62
N HIS A 110 -22.98 53.12 12.57
CA HIS A 110 -23.55 53.45 13.88
C HIS A 110 -22.63 54.38 14.69
N THR A 111 -21.32 54.15 14.69
CA THR A 111 -20.35 55.04 15.35
C THR A 111 -20.33 56.43 14.73
N ALA A 112 -20.43 56.54 13.39
CA ALA A 112 -20.56 57.84 12.71
C ALA A 112 -21.88 58.56 13.06
N GLN A 113 -22.98 57.84 13.24
CA GLN A 113 -24.25 58.42 13.69
C GLN A 113 -24.16 58.93 15.12
N LEU A 114 -23.54 58.17 16.03
CA LEU A 114 -23.34 58.58 17.43
C LEU A 114 -22.46 59.83 17.55
N SER A 115 -21.38 59.93 16.77
CA SER A 115 -20.53 61.12 16.77
C SER A 115 -21.26 62.36 16.25
N ASN A 116 -22.09 62.22 15.22
CA ASN A 116 -22.93 63.31 14.72
C ASN A 116 -23.97 63.78 15.75
N ASN A 117 -24.61 62.86 16.48
CA ASN A 117 -25.55 63.22 17.54
C ASN A 117 -24.87 63.96 18.70
N GLN A 118 -23.68 63.52 19.13
CA GLN A 118 -22.88 64.20 20.15
C GLN A 118 -22.50 65.63 19.75
N ASN A 119 -22.13 65.84 18.48
CA ASN A 119 -21.86 67.18 17.95
C ASN A 119 -23.09 68.08 17.96
N ASN A 120 -24.27 67.56 17.59
CA ASN A 120 -25.52 68.34 17.62
C ASN A 120 -25.95 68.73 19.04
N LEU A 121 -25.81 67.82 20.02
CA LEU A 121 -26.07 68.13 21.44
C LEU A 121 -25.16 69.25 21.95
N ARG A 122 -23.87 69.24 21.57
CA ARG A 122 -22.92 70.27 21.96
C ARG A 122 -23.20 71.64 21.33
N VAL A 123 -23.71 71.68 20.09
CA VAL A 123 -24.11 72.93 19.41
C VAL A 123 -25.44 73.47 19.96
N GLY A 124 -26.36 72.60 20.38
CA GLY A 124 -27.66 73.00 20.95
C GLY A 124 -27.60 73.65 22.35
N VAL A 125 -26.52 73.44 23.11
CA VAL A 125 -26.31 74.02 24.45
C VAL A 125 -25.69 75.44 24.36
N ALA A 126 -25.20 75.85 23.18
CA ALA A 126 -24.52 77.12 22.96
C ALA A 126 -25.45 78.26 22.44
N LYS A 127 -26.76 78.15 22.66
CA LYS A 127 -27.75 79.20 22.34
C LYS A 127 -28.43 79.70 23.60
#